data_AF-A0A936YR26-F1
#
_entry.id   AF-A0A936YR26-F1
#
_cell.length_a   1.000
_cell.length_b   1.000
_cell.length_c   1.000
_cell.angle_alpha   90.00
_cell.angle_beta   90.00
_cell.angle_gamma   90.00
#
_symmetry.space_group_name_H-M   'P 1'
#
loop_
_entity.id
_entity.type
_entity.pdbx_description
1 polymer ?
#
loop_
_entity_poly.entity_id
_entity_poly.type
_entity_poly.pdbx_seq_one_letter_code
_entity_poly.pdbx_strand_id
1 'polypeptide(L)'
;MRSTIIACGRSLLQFSLLLAAFVGFSWQDALASDDCRASPTPGIDWQNCDRSMLLLDGSDLSGANLSGANFTSTDLKNSNLPAANLEKAILVRASLAGSAAKGARFAKIEAYRTNFSGMDAQGATFEGAELQRSNFQQAKLTGADFTKADLGRSQFDGAKVGGNSFSLANLARADFRGATFDGPVDFDRAFFFLTRIEGLNLAKATGLIQWQVDMACGDDRTVLPSGLTKPNKWPCDFQQE
;
A
#
# COMPACT_ATOMS: atom_id res chain seq x y z
N MET A 1 30.63 41.72 85.68
CA MET A 1 29.49 41.72 86.63
C MET A 1 28.29 41.20 85.87
N ARG A 2 27.90 39.94 86.14
CA ARG A 2 26.64 39.55 86.83
C ARG A 2 25.37 40.00 86.09
N SER A 3 24.63 38.98 85.61
CA SER A 3 23.17 38.76 85.58
C SER A 3 22.26 39.99 85.72
N THR A 4 21.11 40.10 85.04
CA THR A 4 19.94 39.22 85.22
C THR A 4 18.85 39.54 84.19
N ILE A 5 18.09 38.49 83.86
CA ILE A 5 16.89 38.36 83.05
C ILE A 5 15.68 39.13 83.64
N ILE A 6 14.82 39.70 82.80
CA ILE A 6 13.35 39.72 83.03
C ILE A 6 12.64 39.35 81.72
N ALA A 7 11.82 38.30 81.80
CA ALA A 7 10.84 37.89 80.81
C ALA A 7 9.44 38.09 81.39
N CYS A 8 8.49 38.61 80.59
CA CYS A 8 7.03 38.38 80.68
C CYS A 8 6.37 39.10 79.49
N GLY A 9 5.43 38.57 78.70
CA GLY A 9 4.64 37.36 78.83
C GLY A 9 4.09 36.89 77.48
N ARG A 10 3.63 35.64 77.49
CA ARG A 10 3.10 34.86 76.37
C ARG A 10 1.73 35.39 75.90
N SER A 11 1.50 35.40 74.60
CA SER A 11 0.21 35.02 74.05
C SER A 11 0.42 34.13 72.83
N LEU A 12 -0.14 32.92 72.92
CA LEU A 12 -0.15 31.89 71.90
C LEU A 12 -1.20 32.27 70.85
N LEU A 13 -0.81 32.30 69.58
CA LEU A 13 -1.68 31.99 68.46
C LEU A 13 -0.83 31.31 67.39
N GLN A 14 -1.00 30.00 67.32
CA GLN A 14 -0.56 29.18 66.21
C GLN A 14 -1.26 29.70 64.95
N PHE A 15 -0.51 30.07 63.91
CA PHE A 15 -1.02 30.07 62.55
C PHE A 15 -0.12 29.19 61.70
N SER A 16 -0.72 28.05 61.40
CA SER A 16 -0.48 27.06 60.35
C SER A 16 0.31 27.55 59.13
N LEU A 17 1.19 26.66 58.67
CA LEU A 17 1.74 26.63 57.31
C LEU A 17 0.65 26.87 56.24
N LEU A 18 0.96 27.73 55.28
CA LEU A 18 0.55 27.54 53.90
C LEU A 18 1.82 27.54 53.04
N LEU A 19 2.36 26.33 52.81
CA LEU A 19 3.28 26.09 51.71
C LEU A 19 2.46 26.31 50.43
N ALA A 20 2.72 27.39 49.70
CA ALA A 20 2.19 27.55 48.36
C ALA A 20 2.86 26.50 47.47
N ALA A 21 2.18 25.37 47.27
CA ALA A 21 2.55 24.41 46.25
C ALA A 21 2.35 25.10 44.89
N PHE A 22 3.46 25.53 44.28
CA PHE A 22 3.48 25.79 42.85
C PHE A 22 3.25 24.46 42.15
N VAL A 23 1.99 24.17 41.85
CA VAL A 23 1.65 23.14 40.89
C VAL A 23 2.17 23.66 39.56
N GLY A 24 3.36 23.21 39.17
CA GLY A 24 3.84 23.37 37.81
C GLY A 24 2.80 22.75 36.89
N PHE A 25 1.98 23.60 36.26
CA PHE A 25 1.11 23.17 35.19
C PHE A 25 2.05 22.77 34.06
N SER A 26 2.36 21.47 33.96
CA SER A 26 3.00 20.91 32.80
C SER A 26 2.04 21.11 31.63
N TRP A 27 2.27 22.15 30.83
CA TRP A 27 1.78 22.24 29.46
C TRP A 27 2.50 21.16 28.64
N GLN A 28 2.20 19.92 28.95
CA GLN A 28 2.48 18.77 28.12
C GLN A 28 1.13 18.16 27.82
N ASP A 29 0.26 18.99 27.23
CA ASP A 29 -0.67 18.49 26.25
C ASP A 29 0.21 17.86 25.17
N ALA A 30 0.36 16.54 25.25
CA ALA A 30 0.80 15.72 24.14
C ALA A 30 -0.28 15.78 23.06
N LEU A 31 -0.42 16.93 22.41
CA LEU A 31 -0.96 16.98 21.07
C LEU A 31 0.19 16.46 20.21
N ALA A 32 0.15 15.18 19.86
CA ALA A 32 0.64 14.77 18.57
C ALA A 32 -0.12 15.66 17.58
N SER A 33 0.48 16.78 17.18
CA SER A 33 -0.12 17.59 16.14
C SER A 33 -0.05 16.71 14.90
N ASP A 34 -1.22 16.25 14.47
CA ASP A 34 -1.53 15.84 13.11
C ASP A 34 -1.13 16.98 12.16
N ASP A 35 0.17 17.21 12.00
CA ASP A 35 0.65 18.24 11.09
C ASP A 35 0.64 17.63 9.69
N CYS A 36 -0.55 17.54 9.13
CA CYS A 36 -0.77 17.22 7.73
C CYS A 36 -0.08 18.19 6.79
N ARG A 37 0.56 19.27 7.27
CA ARG A 37 1.39 20.20 6.50
C ARG A 37 2.89 19.99 6.69
N ALA A 38 3.30 19.10 7.61
CA ALA A 38 4.69 18.75 7.78
C ALA A 38 5.31 18.29 6.45
N SER A 39 6.60 18.54 6.30
CA SER A 39 7.36 18.06 5.14
C SER A 39 7.54 16.53 5.20
N PRO A 40 7.68 15.84 4.06
CA PRO A 40 7.93 14.40 4.04
C PRO A 40 9.19 14.04 4.81
N THR A 41 9.08 13.10 5.74
CA THR A 41 10.22 12.50 6.43
C THR A 41 9.95 11.01 6.69
N PRO A 42 11.00 10.19 6.91
CA PRO A 42 10.83 8.83 7.42
C PRO A 42 9.95 8.81 8.67
N GLY A 43 9.05 7.83 8.76
CA GLY A 43 8.17 7.63 9.91
C GLY A 43 7.12 8.73 10.11
N ILE A 44 6.94 9.66 9.17
CA ILE A 44 5.94 10.71 9.30
C ILE A 44 4.55 10.11 9.50
N ASP A 45 3.75 10.73 10.37
CA ASP A 45 2.34 10.37 10.54
C ASP A 45 1.47 11.36 9.76
N TRP A 46 0.92 10.88 8.66
CA TRP A 46 -0.10 11.55 7.86
C TRP A 46 -1.39 10.74 7.81
N GLN A 47 -1.66 9.95 8.86
CA GLN A 47 -2.89 9.18 8.94
C GLN A 47 -4.12 10.08 8.74
N ASN A 48 -5.00 9.68 7.81
CA ASN A 48 -6.22 10.41 7.43
C ASN A 48 -5.99 11.85 6.91
N CYS A 49 -4.76 12.25 6.60
CA CYS A 49 -4.48 13.58 6.05
C CYS A 49 -4.94 13.72 4.60
N ASP A 50 -5.38 14.91 4.22
CA ASP A 50 -5.51 15.28 2.82
C ASP A 50 -4.16 15.80 2.29
N ARG A 51 -3.58 15.03 1.37
CA ARG A 51 -2.32 15.28 0.68
C ARG A 51 -2.53 15.26 -0.84
N SER A 52 -3.76 15.51 -1.29
CA SER A 52 -4.12 15.50 -2.71
C SER A 52 -3.44 16.62 -3.50
N MET A 53 -3.17 16.36 -4.78
CA MET A 53 -2.61 17.33 -5.72
C MET A 53 -1.25 17.93 -5.32
N LEU A 54 -0.44 17.18 -4.57
CA LEU A 54 0.92 17.60 -4.20
C LEU A 54 1.99 17.07 -5.16
N LEU A 55 3.16 17.71 -5.11
CA LEU A 55 4.39 17.22 -5.73
C LEU A 55 5.31 16.70 -4.62
N LEU A 56 5.36 15.37 -4.48
CA LEU A 56 6.13 14.67 -3.44
C LEU A 56 7.15 13.70 -4.09
N ASP A 57 7.51 13.93 -5.35
CA ASP A 57 8.46 13.08 -6.07
C ASP A 57 9.82 13.01 -5.34
N GLY A 58 10.41 11.82 -5.31
CA GLY A 58 11.67 11.56 -4.62
C GLY A 58 11.63 11.64 -3.09
N SER A 59 10.47 11.89 -2.48
CA SER A 59 10.35 11.99 -1.01
C SER A 59 10.71 10.68 -0.31
N ASP A 60 11.33 10.79 0.87
CA ASP A 60 11.52 9.66 1.78
C ASP A 60 10.38 9.58 2.79
N LEU A 61 9.55 8.55 2.62
CA LEU A 61 8.38 8.20 3.41
C LEU A 61 8.55 6.78 3.99
N SER A 62 9.79 6.32 4.16
CA SER A 62 10.09 5.02 4.73
C SER A 62 9.46 4.86 6.12
N GLY A 63 8.74 3.77 6.34
CA GLY A 63 8.02 3.50 7.60
C GLY A 63 6.92 4.50 7.97
N ALA A 64 6.52 5.41 7.07
CA ALA A 64 5.49 6.40 7.35
C ALA A 64 4.12 5.76 7.62
N ASN A 65 3.34 6.37 8.51
CA ASN A 65 1.92 6.05 8.67
C ASN A 65 1.11 6.95 7.75
N LEU A 66 0.66 6.40 6.63
CA LEU A 66 -0.11 7.07 5.59
C LEU A 66 -1.52 6.46 5.47
N SER A 67 -1.96 5.72 6.50
CA SER A 67 -3.22 4.99 6.44
C SER A 67 -4.41 5.93 6.35
N GLY A 68 -5.35 5.62 5.46
CA GLY A 68 -6.53 6.48 5.20
C GLY A 68 -6.21 7.84 4.58
N ALA A 69 -4.95 8.17 4.29
CA ALA A 69 -4.58 9.45 3.71
C ALA A 69 -5.10 9.59 2.27
N ASN A 70 -5.47 10.81 1.88
CA ASN A 70 -5.88 11.11 0.52
C ASN A 70 -4.70 11.67 -0.29
N PHE A 71 -4.23 10.91 -1.27
CA PHE A 71 -3.20 11.27 -2.24
C PHE A 71 -3.76 11.42 -3.66
N THR A 72 -5.06 11.69 -3.82
CA THR A 72 -5.68 11.87 -5.14
C THR A 72 -4.88 12.84 -6.00
N SER A 73 -4.53 12.43 -7.21
CA SER A 73 -3.74 13.23 -8.18
C SER A 73 -2.39 13.73 -7.66
N THR A 74 -1.77 13.03 -6.70
CA THR A 74 -0.45 13.39 -6.14
C THR A 74 0.67 12.73 -6.93
N ASP A 75 1.77 13.46 -7.11
CA ASP A 75 3.00 12.91 -7.65
C ASP A 75 3.87 12.32 -6.52
N LEU A 76 4.02 10.99 -6.51
CA LEU A 76 4.85 10.20 -5.61
C LEU A 76 5.90 9.40 -6.41
N LYS A 77 6.27 9.86 -7.62
CA LYS A 77 7.28 9.17 -8.43
C LYS A 77 8.60 9.09 -7.67
N ASN A 78 9.30 7.98 -7.83
CA ASN A 78 10.63 7.75 -7.26
C ASN A 78 10.71 7.90 -5.73
N SER A 79 9.59 7.93 -5.01
CA SER A 79 9.59 8.03 -3.54
C SER A 79 10.11 6.75 -2.90
N ASN A 80 10.67 6.88 -1.69
CA ASN A 80 11.09 5.76 -0.85
C ASN A 80 9.98 5.45 0.16
N LEU A 81 9.34 4.29 0.03
CA LEU A 81 8.19 3.81 0.83
C LEU A 81 8.42 2.44 1.51
N PRO A 82 9.66 1.95 1.78
CA PRO A 82 9.82 0.63 2.38
C PRO A 82 9.13 0.59 3.74
N ALA A 83 8.34 -0.47 3.96
CA ALA A 83 7.52 -0.68 5.15
C ALA A 83 6.51 0.45 5.49
N ALA A 84 6.22 1.38 4.56
CA ALA A 84 5.20 2.40 4.77
C ALA A 84 3.80 1.76 4.86
N ASN A 85 2.93 2.33 5.70
CA ASN A 85 1.55 1.89 5.87
C ASN A 85 0.60 2.79 5.07
N LEU A 86 0.14 2.35 3.91
CA LEU A 86 -0.87 3.01 3.07
C LEU A 86 -2.23 2.32 3.14
N GLU A 87 -2.50 1.51 4.18
CA GLU A 87 -3.78 0.80 4.29
C GLU A 87 -4.96 1.79 4.19
N LYS A 88 -5.92 1.51 3.30
CA LYS A 88 -7.10 2.35 3.01
C LYS A 88 -6.81 3.76 2.49
N ALA A 89 -5.59 4.05 2.03
CA ALA A 89 -5.28 5.32 1.40
C ALA A 89 -6.01 5.46 0.04
N ILE A 90 -6.29 6.71 -0.35
CA ILE A 90 -6.87 7.05 -1.65
C ILE A 90 -5.75 7.53 -2.57
N LEU A 91 -5.45 6.80 -3.64
CA LEU A 91 -4.38 7.05 -4.60
C LEU A 91 -4.93 7.31 -6.01
N VAL A 92 -6.22 7.63 -6.14
CA VAL A 92 -6.90 7.82 -7.43
C VAL A 92 -6.14 8.83 -8.30
N ARG A 93 -5.73 8.39 -9.49
CA ARG A 93 -4.92 9.18 -10.45
C ARG A 93 -3.58 9.68 -9.90
N ALA A 94 -3.07 9.14 -8.80
CA ALA A 94 -1.72 9.39 -8.32
C ALA A 94 -0.67 8.67 -9.20
N SER A 95 0.59 9.01 -9.01
CA SER A 95 1.71 8.32 -9.66
C SER A 95 2.76 7.92 -8.63
N LEU A 96 2.98 6.62 -8.47
CA LEU A 96 4.05 6.00 -7.68
C LEU A 96 5.13 5.38 -8.58
N ALA A 97 5.20 5.79 -9.85
CA ALA A 97 6.10 5.20 -10.81
C ALA A 97 7.57 5.28 -10.35
N GLY A 98 8.30 4.18 -10.48
CA GLY A 98 9.70 4.06 -10.05
C GLY A 98 9.94 4.10 -8.53
N SER A 99 8.90 4.15 -7.70
CA SER A 99 9.07 4.17 -6.24
C SER A 99 9.62 2.85 -5.68
N ALA A 100 10.31 2.93 -4.54
CA ALA A 100 10.75 1.77 -3.78
C ALA A 100 9.77 1.49 -2.64
N ALA A 101 8.96 0.45 -2.75
CA ALA A 101 7.85 0.14 -1.84
C ALA A 101 7.93 -1.30 -1.29
N LYS A 102 9.16 -1.83 -1.11
CA LYS A 102 9.38 -3.17 -0.59
C LYS A 102 8.70 -3.34 0.78
N GLY A 103 7.84 -4.36 0.91
CA GLY A 103 7.09 -4.64 2.13
C GLY A 103 6.11 -3.55 2.57
N ALA A 104 5.80 -2.56 1.70
CA ALA A 104 4.79 -1.56 2.00
C ALA A 104 3.38 -2.20 2.06
N ARG A 105 2.50 -1.61 2.85
CA ARG A 105 1.12 -2.11 3.05
C ARG A 105 0.14 -1.24 2.27
N PHE A 106 -0.42 -1.79 1.20
CA PHE A 106 -1.44 -1.19 0.34
C PHE A 106 -2.79 -1.91 0.45
N ALA A 107 -3.04 -2.63 1.54
CA ALA A 107 -4.31 -3.33 1.72
C ALA A 107 -5.48 -2.32 1.64
N LYS A 108 -6.49 -2.67 0.85
CA LYS A 108 -7.75 -1.90 0.70
C LYS A 108 -7.58 -0.45 0.21
N ILE A 109 -6.51 -0.14 -0.52
CA ILE A 109 -6.38 1.19 -1.15
C ILE A 109 -7.43 1.40 -2.25
N GLU A 110 -7.81 2.66 -2.46
CA GLU A 110 -8.56 3.11 -3.64
C GLU A 110 -7.58 3.70 -4.66
N ALA A 111 -7.22 2.94 -5.69
CA ALA A 111 -6.14 3.28 -6.63
C ALA A 111 -6.57 3.15 -8.10
N TYR A 112 -7.79 3.59 -8.38
CA TYR A 112 -8.31 3.69 -9.74
C TYR A 112 -7.41 4.59 -10.60
N ARG A 113 -6.96 4.06 -11.76
CA ARG A 113 -6.07 4.76 -12.72
C ARG A 113 -4.77 5.28 -12.11
N THR A 114 -4.25 4.63 -11.08
CA THR A 114 -2.95 4.97 -10.49
C THR A 114 -1.80 4.40 -11.32
N ASN A 115 -0.71 5.16 -11.42
CA ASN A 115 0.50 4.72 -12.11
C ASN A 115 1.50 4.11 -11.13
N PHE A 116 1.67 2.79 -11.16
CA PHE A 116 2.67 2.01 -10.42
C PHE A 116 3.81 1.50 -11.31
N SER A 117 3.97 2.03 -12.53
CA SER A 117 4.96 1.52 -13.48
C SER A 117 6.38 1.58 -12.93
N GLY A 118 7.15 0.50 -13.10
CA GLY A 118 8.52 0.39 -12.64
C GLY A 118 8.71 0.37 -11.10
N MET A 119 7.63 0.38 -10.31
CA MET A 119 7.72 0.33 -8.85
C MET A 119 8.36 -0.97 -8.37
N ASP A 120 9.19 -0.89 -7.32
CA ASP A 120 9.72 -2.06 -6.62
C ASP A 120 8.89 -2.36 -5.37
N ALA A 121 7.92 -3.27 -5.48
CA ALA A 121 6.98 -3.60 -4.41
C ALA A 121 7.06 -5.09 -4.02
N GLN A 122 8.28 -5.62 -3.99
CA GLN A 122 8.52 -7.00 -3.54
C GLN A 122 7.99 -7.20 -2.11
N GLY A 123 7.20 -8.25 -1.91
CA GLY A 123 6.58 -8.58 -0.62
C GLY A 123 5.55 -7.56 -0.10
N ALA A 124 5.10 -6.60 -0.92
CA ALA A 124 4.06 -5.65 -0.52
C ALA A 124 2.66 -6.32 -0.48
N THR A 125 1.73 -5.75 0.27
CA THR A 125 0.35 -6.27 0.34
C THR A 125 -0.63 -5.35 -0.35
N PHE A 126 -1.46 -5.89 -1.24
CA PHE A 126 -2.56 -5.24 -1.96
C PHE A 126 -3.90 -5.96 -1.68
N GLU A 127 -4.02 -6.68 -0.55
CA GLU A 127 -5.23 -7.44 -0.23
C GLU A 127 -6.47 -6.53 -0.28
N GLY A 128 -7.44 -6.91 -1.11
CA GLY A 128 -8.70 -6.18 -1.27
C GLY A 128 -8.55 -4.76 -1.85
N ALA A 129 -7.43 -4.44 -2.49
CA ALA A 129 -7.23 -3.15 -3.12
C ALA A 129 -8.10 -2.95 -4.38
N GLU A 130 -8.55 -1.73 -4.62
CA GLU A 130 -9.26 -1.33 -5.84
C GLU A 130 -8.26 -0.72 -6.83
N LEU A 131 -7.88 -1.49 -7.84
CA LEU A 131 -6.75 -1.21 -8.76
C LEU A 131 -7.20 -1.17 -10.22
N GLN A 132 -8.48 -0.92 -10.49
CA GLN A 132 -9.00 -0.98 -11.85
C GLN A 132 -8.32 0.07 -12.74
N ARG A 133 -7.92 -0.33 -13.95
CA ARG A 133 -7.20 0.50 -14.92
C ARG A 133 -5.87 1.09 -14.40
N SER A 134 -5.27 0.49 -13.38
CA SER A 134 -3.93 0.87 -12.91
C SER A 134 -2.83 0.37 -13.85
N ASN A 135 -1.66 1.01 -13.78
CA ASN A 135 -0.50 0.64 -14.58
C ASN A 135 0.61 0.03 -13.69
N PHE A 136 0.89 -1.26 -13.83
CA PHE A 136 2.00 -1.99 -13.20
C PHE A 136 3.08 -2.40 -14.20
N GLN A 137 3.14 -1.77 -15.38
CA GLN A 137 4.17 -2.07 -16.39
C GLN A 137 5.57 -2.00 -15.78
N GLN A 138 6.40 -3.01 -16.07
CA GLN A 138 7.79 -3.11 -15.58
C GLN A 138 7.94 -3.12 -14.04
N ALA A 139 6.85 -3.26 -13.26
CA ALA A 139 6.92 -3.32 -11.81
C ALA A 139 7.57 -4.63 -11.33
N LYS A 140 8.25 -4.58 -10.19
CA LYS A 140 8.80 -5.76 -9.50
C LYS A 140 7.87 -6.13 -8.36
N LEU A 141 7.15 -7.23 -8.52
CA LEU A 141 6.04 -7.63 -7.65
C LEU A 141 6.28 -8.98 -6.98
N THR A 142 7.47 -9.56 -7.05
CA THR A 142 7.77 -10.88 -6.45
C THR A 142 7.34 -10.91 -4.97
N GLY A 143 6.50 -11.88 -4.62
CA GLY A 143 5.95 -12.09 -3.27
C GLY A 143 4.84 -11.12 -2.86
N ALA A 144 4.37 -10.23 -3.74
CA ALA A 144 3.28 -9.32 -3.41
C ALA A 144 1.92 -10.05 -3.37
N ASP A 145 1.05 -9.65 -2.45
CA ASP A 145 -0.26 -10.27 -2.24
C ASP A 145 -1.39 -9.42 -2.85
N PHE A 146 -2.09 -9.94 -3.86
CA PHE A 146 -3.24 -9.32 -4.51
C PHE A 146 -4.55 -10.05 -4.19
N THR A 147 -4.60 -10.82 -3.10
CA THR A 147 -5.79 -11.58 -2.70
C THR A 147 -7.02 -10.66 -2.63
N LYS A 148 -8.12 -11.04 -3.29
CA LYS A 148 -9.38 -10.29 -3.38
C LYS A 148 -9.27 -8.89 -4.02
N ALA A 149 -8.15 -8.53 -4.65
CA ALA A 149 -8.02 -7.23 -5.30
C ALA A 149 -8.90 -7.13 -6.56
N ASP A 150 -9.36 -5.93 -6.88
CA ASP A 150 -10.02 -5.64 -8.16
C ASP A 150 -9.03 -5.01 -9.14
N LEU A 151 -8.56 -5.80 -10.09
CA LEU A 151 -7.52 -5.48 -11.05
C LEU A 151 -8.09 -5.31 -12.47
N GLY A 152 -9.40 -5.10 -12.60
CA GLY A 152 -10.05 -5.01 -13.91
C GLY A 152 -9.37 -4.00 -14.84
N ARG A 153 -8.95 -4.44 -16.03
CA ARG A 153 -8.25 -3.62 -17.05
C ARG A 153 -6.90 -3.03 -16.60
N SER A 154 -6.27 -3.58 -15.58
CA SER A 154 -4.90 -3.20 -15.19
C SER A 154 -3.86 -3.72 -16.19
N GLN A 155 -2.68 -3.10 -16.21
CA GLN A 155 -1.60 -3.43 -17.16
C GLN A 155 -0.37 -3.93 -16.40
N PHE A 156 0.14 -5.11 -16.75
CA PHE A 156 1.31 -5.75 -16.15
C PHE A 156 2.42 -6.03 -17.18
N ASP A 157 2.41 -5.34 -18.33
CA ASP A 157 3.41 -5.60 -19.39
C ASP A 157 4.86 -5.43 -18.88
N GLY A 158 5.63 -6.50 -19.00
CA GLY A 158 7.00 -6.61 -18.48
C GLY A 158 7.15 -6.63 -16.95
N ALA A 159 6.05 -6.74 -16.20
CA ALA A 159 6.13 -6.88 -14.74
C ALA A 159 6.79 -8.20 -14.35
N LYS A 160 7.53 -8.19 -13.25
CA LYS A 160 8.11 -9.40 -12.63
C LYS A 160 7.19 -9.90 -11.54
N VAL A 161 6.65 -11.08 -11.72
CA VAL A 161 5.74 -11.75 -10.77
C VAL A 161 6.30 -13.12 -10.40
N GLY A 162 5.99 -13.59 -9.20
CA GLY A 162 6.36 -14.89 -8.67
C GLY A 162 6.21 -14.90 -7.16
N GLY A 163 5.67 -15.99 -6.61
CA GLY A 163 5.22 -16.04 -5.22
C GLY A 163 4.01 -15.13 -4.93
N ASN A 164 3.31 -14.65 -5.97
CA ASN A 164 2.12 -13.81 -5.82
C ASN A 164 0.88 -14.66 -5.55
N SER A 165 -0.05 -14.12 -4.76
CA SER A 165 -1.43 -14.59 -4.71
C SER A 165 -2.34 -13.61 -5.42
N PHE A 166 -3.09 -14.09 -6.40
CA PHE A 166 -4.26 -13.43 -6.98
C PHE A 166 -5.55 -14.15 -6.57
N SER A 167 -5.53 -14.91 -5.47
CA SER A 167 -6.71 -15.67 -5.04
C SER A 167 -7.92 -14.76 -4.88
N LEU A 168 -9.08 -15.15 -5.43
CA LEU A 168 -10.32 -14.36 -5.43
C LEU A 168 -10.23 -12.98 -6.10
N ALA A 169 -9.12 -12.66 -6.80
CA ALA A 169 -8.97 -11.37 -7.46
C ALA A 169 -9.85 -11.28 -8.73
N ASN A 170 -10.32 -10.07 -9.04
CA ASN A 170 -10.95 -9.79 -10.32
C ASN A 170 -9.87 -9.35 -11.32
N LEU A 171 -9.53 -10.21 -12.28
CA LEU A 171 -8.55 -9.94 -13.33
C LEU A 171 -9.20 -9.60 -14.68
N ALA A 172 -10.50 -9.33 -14.71
CA ALA A 172 -11.22 -9.12 -15.97
C ALA A 172 -10.53 -8.07 -16.86
N ARG A 173 -10.15 -8.48 -18.07
CA ARG A 173 -9.43 -7.66 -19.06
C ARG A 173 -8.08 -7.12 -18.59
N ALA A 174 -7.49 -7.65 -17.52
CA ALA A 174 -6.13 -7.33 -17.13
C ALA A 174 -5.14 -7.85 -18.20
N ASP A 175 -4.06 -7.12 -18.41
CA ASP A 175 -3.07 -7.43 -19.44
C ASP A 175 -1.74 -7.88 -18.83
N PHE A 176 -1.46 -9.18 -18.86
CA PHE A 176 -0.22 -9.76 -18.36
C PHE A 176 0.79 -10.06 -19.47
N ARG A 177 0.52 -9.71 -20.73
CA ARG A 177 1.47 -10.01 -21.82
C ARG A 177 2.84 -9.44 -21.50
N GLY A 178 3.90 -10.18 -21.81
CA GLY A 178 5.27 -9.75 -21.52
C GLY A 178 5.68 -9.83 -20.04
N ALA A 179 4.76 -10.07 -19.10
CA ALA A 179 5.13 -10.31 -17.71
C ALA A 179 5.99 -11.58 -17.58
N THR A 180 6.95 -11.57 -16.67
CA THR A 180 7.85 -12.70 -16.40
C THR A 180 7.52 -13.35 -15.07
N PHE A 181 7.43 -14.68 -15.06
CA PHE A 181 7.09 -15.48 -13.90
C PHE A 181 8.37 -16.11 -13.34
N ASP A 182 8.91 -15.59 -12.24
CA ASP A 182 10.13 -16.09 -11.58
C ASP A 182 9.85 -17.09 -10.44
N GLY A 183 8.57 -17.38 -10.19
CA GLY A 183 8.08 -18.32 -9.18
C GLY A 183 6.63 -18.76 -9.46
N PRO A 184 6.06 -19.63 -8.61
CA PRO A 184 4.65 -20.00 -8.71
C PRO A 184 3.76 -18.77 -8.49
N VAL A 185 2.64 -18.71 -9.20
CA VAL A 185 1.63 -17.66 -9.02
C VAL A 185 0.30 -18.34 -8.76
N ASP A 186 -0.37 -17.97 -7.68
CA ASP A 186 -1.64 -18.55 -7.29
C ASP A 186 -2.81 -17.76 -7.89
N PHE A 187 -3.68 -18.46 -8.60
CA PHE A 187 -4.89 -17.91 -9.23
C PHE A 187 -6.17 -18.55 -8.68
N ASP A 188 -6.14 -19.18 -7.51
CA ASP A 188 -7.32 -19.84 -6.92
C ASP A 188 -8.55 -18.92 -6.94
N ARG A 189 -9.60 -19.34 -7.67
CA ARG A 189 -10.88 -18.62 -7.80
C ARG A 189 -10.78 -17.16 -8.31
N ALA A 190 -9.67 -16.79 -8.95
CA ALA A 190 -9.56 -15.51 -9.63
C ALA A 190 -10.48 -15.45 -10.86
N PHE A 191 -11.05 -14.28 -11.16
CA PHE A 191 -11.94 -14.10 -12.31
C PHE A 191 -11.17 -13.67 -13.56
N PHE A 192 -11.19 -14.49 -14.61
CA PHE A 192 -10.29 -14.37 -15.77
C PHE A 192 -10.93 -13.81 -17.05
N PHE A 193 -12.15 -13.25 -17.01
CA PHE A 193 -12.86 -12.81 -18.21
C PHE A 193 -12.02 -11.87 -19.09
N LEU A 194 -11.63 -12.34 -20.27
CA LEU A 194 -10.79 -11.65 -21.25
C LEU A 194 -9.43 -11.19 -20.69
N THR A 195 -8.93 -11.88 -19.66
CA THR A 195 -7.58 -11.65 -19.12
C THR A 195 -6.56 -12.08 -20.17
N ARG A 196 -5.58 -11.23 -20.43
CA ARG A 196 -4.61 -11.43 -21.50
C ARG A 196 -3.35 -12.09 -20.96
N ILE A 197 -3.16 -13.36 -21.35
CA ILE A 197 -2.10 -14.27 -20.90
C ILE A 197 -1.31 -14.84 -22.09
N GLU A 198 -1.41 -14.20 -23.26
CA GLU A 198 -0.71 -14.59 -24.48
C GLU A 198 0.82 -14.65 -24.23
N GLY A 199 1.44 -15.76 -24.62
CA GLY A 199 2.88 -15.98 -24.46
C GLY A 199 3.39 -16.23 -23.03
N LEU A 200 2.53 -16.24 -22.00
CA LEU A 200 2.96 -16.51 -20.63
C LEU A 200 3.34 -17.96 -20.39
N ASN A 201 4.34 -18.17 -19.54
CA ASN A 201 4.64 -19.48 -18.98
C ASN A 201 3.93 -19.67 -17.64
N LEU A 202 2.77 -20.32 -17.66
CA LEU A 202 1.96 -20.63 -16.48
C LEU A 202 2.19 -22.06 -15.96
N ALA A 203 3.24 -22.77 -16.40
CA ALA A 203 3.44 -24.18 -16.03
C ALA A 203 3.53 -24.42 -14.51
N LYS A 204 3.96 -23.40 -13.75
CA LYS A 204 4.07 -23.42 -12.28
C LYS A 204 2.92 -22.70 -11.57
N ALA A 205 1.91 -22.23 -12.30
CA ALA A 205 0.76 -21.57 -11.70
C ALA A 205 -0.07 -22.57 -10.88
N THR A 206 -0.63 -22.11 -9.77
CA THR A 206 -1.52 -22.90 -8.90
C THR A 206 -2.92 -22.31 -8.90
N GLY A 207 -3.92 -23.10 -8.49
CA GLY A 207 -5.32 -22.65 -8.40
C GLY A 207 -6.00 -22.37 -9.75
N LEU A 208 -5.26 -22.43 -10.87
CA LEU A 208 -5.79 -22.24 -12.21
C LEU A 208 -6.58 -23.48 -12.66
N ILE A 209 -7.83 -23.28 -13.09
CA ILE A 209 -8.72 -24.33 -13.60
C ILE A 209 -9.15 -24.05 -15.05
N GLN A 210 -9.67 -25.09 -15.73
CA GLN A 210 -10.04 -25.00 -17.15
C GLN A 210 -11.03 -23.86 -17.43
N TRP A 211 -12.02 -23.63 -16.57
CA TRP A 211 -12.99 -22.54 -16.76
C TRP A 211 -12.33 -21.15 -16.79
N GLN A 212 -11.28 -20.92 -15.98
CA GLN A 212 -10.54 -19.64 -16.02
C GLN A 212 -9.78 -19.50 -17.35
N VAL A 213 -9.15 -20.58 -17.81
CA VAL A 213 -8.46 -20.64 -19.10
C VAL A 213 -9.44 -20.41 -20.26
N ASP A 214 -10.61 -21.03 -20.22
CA ASP A 214 -11.67 -20.91 -21.21
C ASP A 214 -12.21 -19.48 -21.32
N MET A 215 -12.08 -18.63 -20.31
CA MET A 215 -12.52 -17.23 -20.37
C MET A 215 -11.39 -16.26 -20.69
N ALA A 216 -10.14 -16.69 -20.59
CA ALA A 216 -8.97 -15.88 -20.84
C ALA A 216 -8.63 -15.79 -22.34
N CYS A 217 -7.66 -14.94 -22.65
CA CYS A 217 -7.04 -14.80 -23.95
C CYS A 217 -5.59 -15.26 -23.89
N GLY A 218 -5.31 -16.40 -24.51
CA GLY A 218 -3.96 -16.93 -24.69
C GLY A 218 -3.66 -17.18 -26.16
N ASP A 219 -2.51 -17.79 -26.44
CA ASP A 219 -2.10 -18.17 -27.79
C ASP A 219 -1.29 -19.48 -27.81
N ASP A 220 -0.75 -19.84 -28.97
CA ASP A 220 0.07 -21.04 -29.14
C ASP A 220 1.36 -21.03 -28.32
N ARG A 221 1.80 -19.86 -27.86
CA ARG A 221 3.01 -19.69 -27.03
C ARG A 221 2.69 -19.75 -25.53
N THR A 222 1.45 -19.50 -25.12
CA THR A 222 1.02 -19.67 -23.72
C THR A 222 1.24 -21.11 -23.28
N VAL A 223 1.97 -21.31 -22.17
CA VAL A 223 2.21 -22.62 -21.55
C VAL A 223 1.29 -22.78 -20.36
N LEU A 224 0.46 -23.82 -20.33
CA LEU A 224 -0.50 -24.08 -19.26
C LEU A 224 0.04 -25.12 -18.25
N PRO A 225 -0.45 -25.11 -17.00
CA PRO A 225 -0.28 -26.24 -16.07
C PRO A 225 -0.72 -27.58 -16.68
N SER A 226 -0.12 -28.67 -16.20
CA SER A 226 -0.50 -30.02 -16.61
C SER A 226 -1.98 -30.30 -16.35
N GLY A 227 -2.68 -30.89 -17.32
CA GLY A 227 -4.10 -31.23 -17.22
C GLY A 227 -5.05 -30.15 -17.74
N LEU A 228 -4.56 -28.95 -18.04
CA LEU A 228 -5.33 -27.91 -18.72
C LEU A 228 -5.07 -27.93 -20.23
N THR A 229 -6.08 -27.52 -21.00
CA THR A 229 -6.06 -27.52 -22.46
C THR A 229 -6.29 -26.13 -23.01
N LYS A 230 -5.66 -25.83 -24.15
CA LYS A 230 -5.83 -24.56 -24.85
C LYS A 230 -7.21 -24.54 -25.52
N PRO A 231 -8.04 -23.52 -25.28
CA PRO A 231 -9.32 -23.36 -25.96
C PRO A 231 -9.14 -23.15 -27.47
N ASN A 232 -10.03 -23.72 -28.29
CA ASN A 232 -10.00 -23.54 -29.76
C ASN A 232 -10.22 -22.08 -30.21
N LYS A 233 -10.74 -21.23 -29.32
CA LYS A 233 -10.97 -19.80 -29.57
C LYS A 233 -9.72 -18.94 -29.34
N TRP A 234 -8.58 -19.55 -29.02
CA TRP A 234 -7.30 -18.86 -28.96
C TRP A 234 -6.63 -18.89 -30.34
N PRO A 235 -6.00 -17.79 -30.81
CA PRO A 235 -5.94 -16.49 -30.16
C PRO A 235 -7.29 -15.76 -30.16
N CYS A 236 -7.54 -14.94 -29.14
CA CYS A 236 -8.75 -14.12 -29.08
C CYS A 236 -8.83 -13.15 -30.26
N ASP A 237 -10.03 -12.98 -30.83
CA ASP A 237 -10.34 -11.94 -31.80
C ASP A 237 -10.85 -10.68 -31.07
N PHE A 238 -10.07 -9.61 -31.13
CA PHE A 238 -10.40 -8.33 -30.49
C PHE A 238 -11.23 -7.39 -31.39
N GLN A 239 -11.62 -7.82 -32.59
CA GLN A 239 -12.47 -7.04 -33.50
C GLN A 239 -13.98 -7.29 -33.28
N GLN A 240 -14.36 -8.22 -32.41
CA GLN A 240 -15.75 -8.66 -32.23
C GLN A 240 -16.36 -8.35 -30.83
N GLU A 241 -15.64 -7.64 -29.95
CA GLU A 241 -16.03 -7.39 -28.54
C GLU A 241 -15.84 -5.94 -28.08
#